data_AF-A0A3N5LF14-F1
#
_entry.id   AF-A0A3N5LF14-F1
#
_cell.length_a   1.000
_cell.length_b   1.000
_cell.length_c   1.000
_cell.angle_alpha   90.00
_cell.angle_beta   90.00
_cell.angle_gamma   90.00
#
_symmetry.space_group_name_H-M   'P 1'
#
loop_
_entity.id
_entity.type
_entity.pdbx_description
1 polymer ?
#
loop_
_entity_poly.entity_id
_entity_poly.type
_entity_poly.pdbx_seq_one_letter_code
_entity_poly.pdbx_strand_id
1 'polypeptide(L)'
;MAGLIADVLPPWFAWALIVRELLIALGALYGWLNGVTKLDVRWLGKAATFGLYFAITFFYLGVGFDLDLVVAAGYLCAVPGTVMYYIVGVQYFADMRRVVAAKAAEAGR
;
A
#
# COMPACT_ATOMS: atom_id res chain seq x y z
N MET A 1 -13.49 1.61 3.51
CA MET A 1 -14.89 1.69 3.04
C MET A 1 -15.74 2.60 3.92
N ALA A 2 -15.82 2.38 5.24
CA ALA A 2 -16.61 3.24 6.14
C ALA A 2 -16.28 4.74 6.02
N GLY A 3 -14.99 5.12 5.98
CA GLY A 3 -14.60 6.53 5.81
C GLY A 3 -14.93 7.16 4.44
N LEU A 4 -15.16 6.36 3.39
CA LEU A 4 -15.59 6.84 2.06
C LEU A 4 -17.11 7.08 2.06
N ILE A 5 -17.85 6.30 2.85
CA ILE A 5 -19.30 6.42 3.04
C ILE A 5 -19.63 7.57 4.02
N ALA A 6 -18.76 7.80 5.00
CA ALA A 6 -18.87 8.87 5.99
C ALA A 6 -18.25 10.20 5.53
N ASP A 7 -17.75 10.27 4.30
CA ASP A 7 -17.07 11.44 3.71
C ASP A 7 -15.86 11.96 4.52
N VAL A 8 -15.24 11.06 5.30
CA VAL A 8 -14.07 11.35 6.15
C VAL A 8 -12.77 11.25 5.34
N LEU A 9 -12.72 10.31 4.40
CA LEU A 9 -11.53 10.06 3.59
C LEU A 9 -11.72 10.58 2.17
N PRO A 10 -10.72 11.30 1.61
CA PRO A 10 -10.75 11.72 0.22
C PRO A 10 -10.97 10.51 -0.71
N PRO A 11 -11.89 10.57 -1.69
CA PRO A 11 -12.23 9.41 -2.52
C PRO A 11 -11.02 8.79 -3.23
N TRP A 12 -10.12 9.61 -3.77
CA TRP A 12 -8.90 9.14 -4.44
C TRP A 12 -7.98 8.34 -3.50
N PHE A 13 -7.88 8.76 -2.24
CA PHE A 13 -7.03 8.13 -1.23
C PHE A 13 -7.64 6.81 -0.78
N ALA A 14 -8.94 6.81 -0.52
CA ALA A 14 -9.65 5.61 -0.13
C ALA A 14 -9.63 4.54 -1.23
N TRP A 15 -9.79 4.92 -2.50
CA TRP A 15 -9.58 4.01 -3.64
C TRP A 15 -8.16 3.49 -3.72
N ALA A 16 -7.15 4.35 -3.50
CA ALA A 16 -5.77 3.92 -3.48
C ALA A 16 -5.48 2.87 -2.38
N LEU A 17 -6.10 2.99 -1.20
CA LEU A 17 -6.00 1.99 -0.14
C LEU A 17 -6.66 0.65 -0.53
N ILE A 18 -7.81 0.69 -1.20
CA ILE A 18 -8.49 -0.54 -1.65
C ILE A 18 -7.63 -1.27 -2.68
N VAL A 19 -7.13 -0.54 -3.68
CA VAL A 19 -6.22 -1.09 -4.70
C VAL A 19 -4.97 -1.67 -4.04
N ARG A 20 -4.45 -1.00 -3.00
CA ARG A 20 -3.32 -1.51 -2.21
C ARG A 20 -3.59 -2.87 -1.59
N GLU A 21 -4.71 -3.05 -0.90
CA GLU A 21 -5.05 -4.32 -0.27
C GLU A 21 -5.18 -5.43 -1.32
N LEU A 22 -5.78 -5.12 -2.48
CA LEU A 22 -5.86 -6.05 -3.60
C LEU A 22 -4.48 -6.43 -4.15
N LEU A 23 -3.59 -5.47 -4.36
CA LEU A 23 -2.24 -5.73 -4.86
C LEU A 23 -1.42 -6.60 -3.90
N ILE A 24 -1.53 -6.35 -2.59
CA ILE A 24 -0.84 -7.14 -1.56
C ILE A 24 -1.40 -8.57 -1.54
N ALA A 25 -2.73 -8.72 -1.54
CA ALA A 25 -3.37 -10.04 -1.54
C ALA A 25 -3.04 -10.85 -2.79
N LEU A 26 -3.12 -10.24 -3.98
CA LEU A 26 -2.78 -10.88 -5.24
C LEU A 26 -1.29 -11.21 -5.33
N GLY A 27 -0.41 -10.32 -4.86
CA GLY A 27 1.03 -10.55 -4.79
C GLY A 27 1.37 -11.74 -3.88
N ALA A 28 0.76 -11.80 -2.70
CA ALA A 28 0.94 -12.92 -1.77
C ALA A 28 0.43 -14.24 -2.35
N LEU A 29 -0.77 -14.24 -2.96
CA LEU A 29 -1.35 -15.41 -3.61
C LEU A 29 -0.47 -15.90 -4.76
N TYR A 30 -0.02 -15.00 -5.63
CA TYR A 30 0.86 -15.34 -6.75
C TYR A 30 2.20 -15.92 -6.27
N GLY A 31 2.82 -15.31 -5.25
CA GLY A 31 4.05 -15.83 -4.66
C GLY A 31 3.86 -17.23 -4.08
N TRP A 32 2.78 -17.44 -3.33
CA TRP A 32 2.45 -18.74 -2.73
C TRP A 32 2.25 -19.83 -3.79
N LEU A 33 1.50 -19.56 -4.86
CA LEU A 33 1.28 -20.49 -5.97
C LEU A 33 2.57 -20.88 -6.70
N ASN A 34 3.62 -20.04 -6.65
CA ASN A 34 4.92 -20.30 -7.27
C ASN A 34 6.01 -20.71 -6.25
N GLY A 35 5.61 -21.10 -5.03
CA GLY A 35 6.54 -21.58 -4.00
C GLY A 35 7.51 -20.53 -3.48
N VAL A 36 7.16 -19.25 -3.54
CA VAL A 36 7.89 -18.12 -2.93
C VAL A 36 7.32 -17.89 -1.54
N THR A 37 8.12 -18.14 -0.50
CA THR A 37 7.66 -18.10 0.89
C THR A 37 8.01 -16.81 1.63
N LYS A 38 9.02 -16.06 1.16
CA LYS A 38 9.42 -14.78 1.76
C LYS A 38 9.88 -13.81 0.69
N LEU A 39 9.31 -12.61 0.72
CA LEU A 39 9.84 -11.43 0.04
C LEU A 39 10.11 -10.38 1.10
N ASP A 40 11.34 -9.89 1.12
CA ASP A 40 11.76 -8.94 2.12
C ASP A 40 11.12 -7.58 1.87
N VAL A 41 10.57 -6.98 2.92
CA VAL A 41 9.84 -5.72 2.80
C VAL A 41 10.84 -4.59 2.78
N ARG A 42 10.94 -3.91 1.64
CA ARG A 42 11.78 -2.72 1.45
C ARG A 42 11.47 -1.68 2.52
N TRP A 43 12.52 -1.00 3.01
CA TRP A 43 12.36 0.07 4.00
C TRP A 43 11.37 1.15 3.53
N LEU A 44 11.39 1.49 2.24
CA LEU A 44 10.44 2.42 1.63
C LEU A 44 8.98 1.98 1.79
N GLY A 45 8.69 0.68 1.76
CA GLY A 45 7.34 0.15 1.99
C GLY A 45 6.91 0.27 3.46
N LYS A 46 7.86 0.17 4.40
CA LYS A 46 7.62 0.42 5.82
C LYS A 46 7.30 1.90 6.06
N ALA A 47 8.11 2.80 5.48
CA ALA A 47 7.88 4.25 5.55
C ALA A 47 6.54 4.65 4.89
N ALA A 48 6.21 4.08 3.74
CA ALA A 48 4.92 4.31 3.08
C ALA A 48 3.76 3.90 3.99
N THR A 49 3.82 2.70 4.58
CA THR A 49 2.74 2.20 5.46
C THR A 49 2.61 3.04 6.73
N PHE A 50 3.73 3.50 7.30
CA PHE A 50 3.73 4.45 8.41
C PHE A 50 3.00 5.75 8.04
N GLY A 51 3.35 6.37 6.91
CA GLY A 51 2.70 7.59 6.42
C GLY A 51 1.20 7.39 6.19
N LEU A 52 0.79 6.25 5.61
CA LEU A 52 -0.63 5.94 5.39
C LEU A 52 -1.42 5.82 6.69
N TYR A 53 -0.87 5.21 7.75
CA TYR A 53 -1.57 5.13 9.04
C TYR A 53 -1.73 6.49 9.72
N PHE A 54 -0.71 7.35 9.63
CA PHE A 54 -0.82 8.74 10.09
C PHE A 54 -1.86 9.52 9.29
N ALA A 55 -1.85 9.37 7.96
CA ALA A 55 -2.84 10.01 7.10
C ALA A 55 -4.28 9.65 7.47
N ILE A 56 -4.56 8.34 7.63
CA ILE A 56 -5.89 7.86 8.03
C ILE A 56 -6.26 8.47 9.39
N THR A 57 -5.36 8.39 10.38
CA THR A 57 -5.60 8.92 11.72
C THR A 57 -5.93 10.41 11.70
N PHE A 58 -5.16 11.20 10.94
CA PHE A 58 -5.36 12.63 10.82
C PHE A 58 -6.65 13.00 10.07
N PHE A 59 -7.04 12.27 9.04
CA PHE A 59 -8.35 12.50 8.41
C PHE A 59 -9.51 12.24 9.36
N TYR A 60 -9.47 11.13 10.10
CA TYR A 60 -10.52 10.80 11.08
C TYR A 60 -10.59 11.82 12.23
N LEU A 61 -9.44 12.24 12.77
CA LEU A 61 -9.41 13.26 13.82
C LEU A 61 -9.80 14.64 13.29
N GLY A 62 -9.31 15.02 12.11
CA GLY A 62 -9.56 16.32 11.51
C GLY A 62 -11.03 16.53 11.19
N VAL A 63 -11.68 15.56 10.55
CA VAL A 63 -13.11 15.63 10.24
C VAL A 63 -13.97 15.42 11.49
N GLY A 64 -13.56 14.53 12.41
CA GLY A 64 -14.34 14.23 13.61
C GLY A 64 -14.39 15.36 14.65
N PHE A 65 -13.42 16.28 14.64
CA PHE A 65 -13.31 17.41 15.56
C PHE A 65 -13.29 18.79 14.86
N ASP A 66 -13.60 18.84 13.55
CA ASP A 66 -13.58 20.07 12.73
C ASP A 66 -12.24 20.84 12.79
N LEU A 67 -11.11 20.11 12.66
CA LEU A 67 -9.75 20.65 12.74
C LEU A 67 -9.07 20.66 11.36
N ASP A 68 -9.21 21.76 10.62
CA ASP A 68 -8.66 21.93 9.26
C ASP A 68 -7.15 21.68 9.16
N LEU A 69 -6.38 22.12 10.16
CA LEU A 69 -4.93 21.90 10.20
C LEU A 69 -4.57 20.41 10.30
N VAL A 70 -5.40 19.63 10.99
CA VAL A 70 -5.20 18.18 11.12
C VAL A 70 -5.58 17.49 9.81
N VAL A 71 -6.63 17.95 9.13
CA VAL A 71 -6.97 17.47 7.77
C VAL A 71 -5.81 17.74 6.79
N ALA A 72 -5.21 18.94 6.84
CA ALA A 72 -4.05 19.30 6.03
C ALA A 72 -2.84 18.40 6.33
N ALA A 73 -2.56 18.11 7.60
CA ALA A 73 -1.55 17.13 7.99
C ALA A 73 -1.85 15.73 7.45
N GLY A 74 -3.13 15.34 7.41
CA GLY A 74 -3.60 14.12 6.76
C GLY A 74 -3.18 14.05 5.29
N TYR A 75 -3.39 15.12 4.52
CA TYR A 75 -2.92 15.20 3.14
C TYR A 75 -1.40 15.14 2.99
N LEU A 76 -0.66 15.81 3.87
CA LEU A 76 0.81 15.79 3.88
C LEU A 76 1.37 14.38 4.13
N CYS A 77 0.66 13.52 4.85
CA CYS A 77 1.03 12.12 5.00
C CYS A 77 0.47 11.23 3.88
N ALA A 78 -0.75 11.50 3.42
CA ALA A 78 -1.47 10.69 2.43
C ALA A 78 -0.76 10.67 1.09
N VAL A 79 -0.43 11.86 0.55
CA VAL A 79 0.16 11.99 -0.78
C VAL A 79 1.50 11.27 -0.88
N PRO A 80 2.53 11.59 -0.06
CA PRO A 80 3.81 10.89 -0.15
C PRO A 80 3.68 9.40 0.21
N GLY A 81 2.85 9.05 1.21
CA GLY A 81 2.61 7.66 1.58
C GLY A 81 2.04 6.83 0.42
N THR A 82 1.05 7.37 -0.29
CA THR A 82 0.47 6.72 -1.48
C THR A 82 1.46 6.63 -2.63
N VAL A 83 2.21 7.69 -2.92
CA VAL A 83 3.23 7.67 -4.00
C VAL A 83 4.30 6.63 -3.71
N MET A 84 4.90 6.65 -2.50
CA MET A 84 5.91 5.68 -2.10
C MET A 84 5.37 4.25 -2.16
N TYR A 85 4.11 4.05 -1.74
CA TYR A 85 3.46 2.76 -1.79
C TYR A 85 3.39 2.20 -3.23
N TYR A 86 2.92 3.00 -4.18
CA TYR A 86 2.82 2.55 -5.58
C TYR A 86 4.19 2.29 -6.21
N ILE A 87 5.19 3.11 -5.89
CA ILE A 87 6.58 2.86 -6.33
C ILE A 87 7.07 1.50 -5.83
N VAL A 88 6.87 1.20 -4.53
CA VAL A 88 7.28 -0.08 -3.95
C VAL A 88 6.48 -1.24 -4.53
N GLY A 89 5.18 -1.05 -4.81
CA GLY A 89 4.34 -2.05 -5.44
C GLY A 89 4.85 -2.49 -6.81
N VAL A 90 5.27 -1.53 -7.64
CA VAL A 90 5.88 -1.82 -8.96
C VAL A 90 7.20 -2.59 -8.79
N GLN A 91 8.06 -2.18 -7.85
CA GLN A 91 9.32 -2.88 -7.56
C GLN A 91 9.07 -4.31 -7.08
N TYR A 92 8.11 -4.50 -6.19
CA TYR A 92 7.75 -5.81 -5.65
C TYR A 92 7.27 -6.76 -6.73
N PHE A 93 6.41 -6.28 -7.63
CA PHE A 93 5.92 -7.09 -8.75
C PHE A 93 7.05 -7.48 -9.72
N ALA A 94 7.96 -6.55 -10.01
CA ALA A 94 9.13 -6.84 -10.84
C ALA A 94 10.06 -7.88 -10.20
N ASP A 95 10.35 -7.76 -8.90
CA ASP A 95 11.19 -8.70 -8.18
C ASP A 95 10.56 -10.09 -8.10
N MET A 96 9.26 -10.16 -7.81
CA MET A 96 8.51 -11.40 -7.79
C MET A 96 8.58 -12.14 -9.15
N ARG A 97 8.38 -11.42 -10.27
CA ARG A 97 8.48 -12.00 -11.62
C ARG A 97 9.86 -12.58 -11.90
N ARG A 98 10.93 -11.93 -11.43
CA ARG A 98 12.31 -12.41 -11.58
C ARG A 98 12.54 -13.69 -10.79
N VAL A 99 12.06 -13.75 -9.54
CA VAL A 99 12.20 -14.93 -8.68
C VAL A 99 11.45 -16.12 -9.26
N VAL A 100 10.21 -15.91 -9.72
CA VAL A 100 9.41 -16.97 -10.35
C VAL A 100 10.07 -17.47 -11.63
N ALA A 101 10.56 -16.57 -12.49
CA ALA A 101 11.27 -16.96 -13.72
C ALA A 101 12.55 -17.76 -13.45
N ALA A 102 13.34 -17.36 -12.44
CA ALA A 102 14.54 -18.08 -12.03
C ALA A 102 14.21 -19.51 -11.55
N LYS A 103 13.18 -19.66 -10.71
CA LYS A 103 12.73 -20.98 -10.24
C LYS A 103 12.22 -21.87 -11.38
N ALA A 104 11.49 -21.32 -12.35
CA ALA A 104 11.02 -22.09 -13.49
C ALA A 104 12.19 -22.62 -14.35
N ALA A 105 13.26 -21.84 -14.50
CA ALA A 105 14.47 -22.27 -15.22
C ALA A 105 15.26 -23.34 -14.46
N GLU A 106 15.26 -23.31 -13.13
CA GLU A 106 15.87 -24.36 -12.29
C GLU A 106 15.09 -25.67 -12.33
N ALA A 107 13.75 -25.62 -12.34
CA ALA A 107 12.90 -26.81 -12.38
C ALA A 107 12.89 -27.54 -13.73
N GLY A 108 13.31 -26.86 -14.81
CA GLY A 108 13.46 -27.46 -16.15
C GLY A 108 14.84 -28.07 -16.42
N ARG A 109 15.76 -28.02 -15.46
CA ARG A 109 17.09 -28.67 -15.48
C ARG A 109 17.08 -29.93 -14.63
#